data_AF-A0A7R7VZT1-F1
#
_entry.id   AF-A0A7R7VZT1-F1
#
_cell.length_a   1.000
_cell.length_b   1.000
_cell.length_c   1.000
_cell.angle_alpha   90.00
_cell.angle_beta   90.00
_cell.angle_gamma   90.00
#
_symmetry.space_group_name_H-M   'P 1'
#
loop_
_entity.id
_entity.type
_entity.pdbx_description
1 polymer ?
#
loop_
_entity_poly.entity_id
_entity_poly.type
_entity_poly.pdbx_seq_one_letter_code
_entity_poly.pdbx_strand_id
1 'polypeptide(L)'
;MIMLKTPYDQDAPWEAIKSLEYPMPAQAWYKALRDVGYSFGPSFQSQLEVEAVAGQRTNRGLVSFSEPPSSYPQSPYSVHPVAIDGCLQSGAASLWQGIRSAVGGALVPAVVDDLLINARDVAAVPVAVAAASAEFSGVGSPEEAHNYHSHIQVFDPASKRLLLKVTGLWYHKLDASPESPERQHTFMRLHWKPQMSTLSDGQIRGLVQAPRSLQKPMPHHDSSSPSRKQWTLMELLLHEKHSLRVVEFSTLPFEESVGRAIFDGDLSLGEGNCKYQFMPKNLASLRASQALLSETYPQAQMNMLDVTKPDVGLSMLPDMLDLAILQLGPVSSADLANALVNVRRAMTPTAYLLVLGTSLVDVTEDTGSASVISGEDSDSGSSDWSMIGSSSSQILDFLRGQGFERVVPLAQESLSEDTVFLAQLSSDKTIVSPPLATTSEVKVLHLTPEDKPLVKQLAIAGKAPSEQHLPLPAAAIAPSSVVVIVDEVFRRP
;
A
#
# COMPACT_ATOMS: atom_id res chain seq x y z
N MET A 1 18.93 -45.34 23.06
CA MET A 1 18.88 -46.80 22.79
C MET A 1 17.42 -47.18 22.67
N ILE A 2 16.98 -47.73 21.54
CA ILE A 2 15.59 -48.19 21.36
C ILE A 2 15.53 -49.64 21.86
N MET A 3 14.62 -49.93 22.79
CA MET A 3 14.43 -51.27 23.34
C MET A 3 12.97 -51.68 23.21
N LEU A 4 12.74 -52.87 22.65
CA LEU A 4 11.43 -53.53 22.72
C LEU A 4 11.29 -54.16 24.11
N LYS A 5 10.25 -53.77 24.84
CA LYS A 5 9.92 -54.33 26.15
C LYS A 5 8.57 -55.03 26.09
N THR A 6 8.31 -55.91 27.05
CA THR A 6 6.96 -56.43 27.28
C THR A 6 5.98 -55.28 27.50
N PRO A 7 4.71 -55.41 27.07
CA PRO A 7 3.73 -54.35 27.21
C PRO A 7 3.64 -53.82 28.64
N TYR A 8 3.57 -52.51 28.78
CA TYR A 8 3.49 -51.86 30.07
C TYR A 8 2.02 -51.80 30.49
N ASP A 9 1.61 -52.73 31.37
CA ASP A 9 0.24 -52.82 31.89
C ASP A 9 0.12 -52.00 33.19
N GLN A 10 0.17 -50.67 33.06
CA GLN A 10 -0.21 -49.74 34.12
C GLN A 10 -1.58 -49.16 33.81
N ASP A 11 -2.53 -49.36 34.73
CA ASP A 11 -3.84 -48.72 34.67
C ASP A 11 -3.73 -47.24 35.04
N ALA A 12 -4.52 -46.41 34.37
CA ALA A 12 -4.56 -44.99 34.60
C ALA A 12 -5.04 -44.67 36.03
N PRO A 13 -4.37 -43.75 36.74
CA PRO A 13 -4.90 -43.24 37.99
C PRO A 13 -6.23 -42.52 37.71
N TRP A 14 -7.20 -42.64 38.63
CA TRP A 14 -8.55 -42.13 38.40
C TRP A 14 -8.57 -40.62 38.10
N GLU A 15 -7.69 -39.84 38.73
CA GLU A 15 -7.54 -38.39 38.50
C GLU A 15 -7.11 -38.07 37.06
N ALA A 16 -6.37 -38.95 36.39
CA ALA A 16 -5.93 -38.72 35.02
C ALA A 16 -7.05 -38.96 34.01
N ILE A 17 -8.04 -39.80 34.32
CA ILE A 17 -9.09 -40.22 33.36
C ILE A 17 -10.51 -39.77 33.74
N LYS A 18 -10.71 -39.16 34.92
CA LYS A 18 -12.00 -38.51 35.23
C LYS A 18 -12.28 -37.42 34.20
N SER A 19 -13.56 -37.12 33.97
CA SER A 19 -13.99 -36.05 33.06
C SER A 19 -13.25 -34.73 33.33
N LEU A 20 -13.01 -33.97 32.26
CA LEU A 20 -12.38 -32.67 32.39
C LEU A 20 -13.30 -31.70 33.14
N GLU A 21 -12.71 -30.87 33.99
CA GLU A 21 -13.36 -29.83 34.78
C GLU A 21 -13.03 -28.47 34.16
N TYR A 22 -14.05 -27.79 33.61
CA TYR A 22 -13.91 -26.50 32.92
C TYR A 22 -12.85 -26.50 31.77
N PRO A 23 -12.88 -27.49 30.85
CA PRO A 23 -11.97 -27.49 29.72
C PRO A 23 -12.20 -26.28 28.81
N MET A 24 -11.13 -25.83 28.16
CA MET A 24 -11.20 -24.87 27.06
C MET A 24 -10.85 -25.55 25.73
N PRO A 25 -11.43 -25.08 24.61
CA PRO A 25 -11.00 -25.51 23.28
C PRO A 25 -9.49 -25.25 23.07
N ALA A 26 -8.77 -26.26 22.57
CA ALA A 26 -7.32 -26.19 22.38
C ALA A 26 -6.89 -25.10 21.37
N GLN A 27 -7.80 -24.64 20.49
CA GLN A 27 -7.56 -23.54 19.55
C GLN A 27 -7.11 -22.26 20.26
N ALA A 28 -7.57 -22.04 21.49
CA ALA A 28 -7.16 -20.93 22.32
C ALA A 28 -5.67 -21.00 22.69
N TRP A 29 -5.13 -22.20 22.90
CA TRP A 29 -3.71 -22.46 23.10
C TRP A 29 -2.93 -22.40 21.79
N TYR A 30 -3.44 -23.00 20.71
CA TYR A 30 -2.81 -22.90 19.39
C TYR A 30 -2.68 -21.47 18.90
N LYS A 31 -3.63 -20.58 19.22
CA LYS A 31 -3.50 -19.14 18.95
C LYS A 31 -2.32 -18.54 19.71
N ALA A 32 -2.23 -18.76 21.03
CA ALA A 32 -1.15 -18.22 21.85
C ALA A 32 0.23 -18.72 21.40
N LEU A 33 0.32 -20.02 21.05
CA LEU A 33 1.54 -20.62 20.49
C LEU A 33 1.87 -20.01 19.12
N ARG A 34 0.89 -19.77 18.25
CA ARG A 34 1.09 -19.12 16.95
C ARG A 34 1.63 -17.70 17.08
N ASP A 35 1.14 -16.93 18.06
CA ASP A 35 1.58 -15.55 18.29
C ASP A 35 3.10 -15.47 18.59
N VAL A 36 3.70 -16.55 19.12
CA VAL A 36 5.15 -16.65 19.41
C VAL A 36 5.95 -17.48 18.39
N GLY A 37 5.33 -17.91 17.28
CA GLY A 37 6.02 -18.54 16.15
C GLY A 37 5.66 -20.00 15.87
N TYR A 38 4.83 -20.66 16.68
CA TYR A 38 4.40 -22.03 16.37
C TYR A 38 3.31 -22.03 15.29
N SER A 39 3.69 -22.32 14.06
CA SER A 39 2.78 -22.35 12.91
C SER A 39 2.20 -23.74 12.65
N PHE A 40 1.59 -24.37 13.67
CA PHE A 40 0.94 -25.67 13.50
C PHE A 40 -0.24 -25.57 12.50
N GLY A 41 -0.14 -26.32 11.41
CA GLY A 41 -1.23 -26.48 10.44
C GLY A 41 -2.39 -27.32 11.00
N PRO A 42 -3.56 -27.33 10.34
CA PRO A 42 -4.75 -28.02 10.85
C PRO A 42 -4.52 -29.49 11.22
N SER A 43 -3.76 -30.24 10.43
CA SER A 43 -3.46 -31.65 10.70
C SER A 43 -2.58 -31.86 11.94
N PHE A 44 -1.81 -30.86 12.38
CA PHE A 44 -0.95 -30.94 13.57
C PHE A 44 -1.61 -30.31 14.82
N GLN A 45 -2.85 -29.83 14.71
CA GLN A 45 -3.63 -29.32 15.83
C GLN A 45 -4.47 -30.43 16.46
N SER A 46 -3.81 -31.49 16.94
CA SER A 46 -4.46 -32.71 17.42
C SER A 46 -5.03 -32.61 18.84
N GLN A 47 -4.68 -31.59 19.63
CA GLN A 47 -5.39 -31.32 20.88
C GLN A 47 -6.79 -30.78 20.60
N LEU A 48 -7.77 -31.32 21.31
CA LEU A 48 -9.17 -30.93 21.21
C LEU A 48 -9.54 -29.96 22.33
N GLU A 49 -9.19 -30.33 23.56
CA GLU A 49 -9.52 -29.58 24.77
C GLU A 49 -8.33 -29.59 25.74
N VAL A 50 -8.22 -28.52 26.54
CA VAL A 50 -7.20 -28.37 27.58
C VAL A 50 -7.86 -27.87 28.86
N GLU A 51 -7.69 -28.61 29.93
CA GLU A 51 -7.96 -28.23 31.30
C GLU A 51 -6.64 -27.82 31.97
N ALA A 52 -6.56 -26.56 32.39
CA ALA A 52 -5.45 -26.04 33.14
C ALA A 52 -5.92 -24.98 34.12
N VAL A 53 -5.29 -24.93 35.29
CA VAL A 53 -5.54 -23.90 36.30
C VAL A 53 -4.38 -22.91 36.29
N ALA A 54 -4.71 -21.61 36.24
CA ALA A 54 -3.70 -20.56 36.25
C ALA A 54 -2.82 -20.65 37.51
N GLY A 55 -1.51 -20.57 37.32
CA GLY A 55 -0.48 -20.74 38.36
C GLY A 55 -0.09 -22.19 38.63
N GLN A 56 -0.78 -23.19 38.07
CA GLN A 56 -0.42 -24.60 38.22
C GLN A 56 0.43 -25.10 37.05
N ARG A 57 1.44 -25.92 37.36
CA ARG A 57 2.28 -26.59 36.37
C ARG A 57 1.82 -28.02 36.09
N THR A 58 0.51 -28.23 36.14
CA THR A 58 -0.17 -29.48 35.82
C THR A 58 -1.35 -29.17 34.92
N ASN A 59 -1.64 -30.04 33.97
CA ASN A 59 -2.79 -29.89 33.09
C ASN A 59 -3.31 -31.27 32.65
N ARG A 60 -4.54 -31.28 32.14
CA ARG A 60 -5.14 -32.41 31.44
C ARG A 60 -5.68 -31.96 30.10
N GLY A 61 -5.84 -32.86 29.16
CA GLY A 61 -6.41 -32.52 27.86
C GLY A 61 -6.86 -33.73 27.05
N LEU A 62 -7.61 -33.46 26.00
CA LEU A 62 -8.02 -34.47 25.03
C LEU A 62 -7.17 -34.35 23.77
N VAL A 63 -6.63 -35.48 23.30
CA VAL A 63 -5.80 -35.56 22.10
C VAL A 63 -6.47 -36.50 21.10
N SER A 64 -6.62 -36.05 19.86
CA SER A 64 -7.07 -36.88 18.75
C SER A 64 -5.96 -37.85 18.33
N PHE A 65 -6.32 -39.12 18.21
CA PHE A 65 -5.49 -40.19 17.67
C PHE A 65 -5.95 -40.61 16.27
N SER A 66 -6.91 -39.88 15.70
CA SER A 66 -7.39 -40.10 14.33
C SER A 66 -6.27 -39.79 13.33
N GLU A 67 -6.09 -40.67 12.34
CA GLU A 67 -5.10 -40.45 11.28
C GLU A 67 -5.46 -39.19 10.46
N PRO A 68 -4.51 -38.30 10.20
CA PRO A 68 -4.76 -37.10 9.43
C PRO A 68 -4.99 -37.46 7.94
N PRO A 69 -5.86 -36.73 7.23
CA PRO A 69 -6.07 -36.94 5.81
C PRO A 69 -4.76 -36.84 5.01
N SER A 70 -4.57 -37.73 4.03
CA SER A 70 -3.40 -37.74 3.15
C SER A 70 -3.78 -38.08 1.71
N SER A 71 -3.14 -37.39 0.77
CA SER A 71 -3.28 -37.67 -0.67
C SER A 71 -2.54 -38.93 -1.11
N TYR A 72 -1.66 -39.46 -0.28
CA TYR A 72 -0.85 -40.65 -0.56
C TYR A 72 -1.06 -41.73 0.50
N PRO A 73 -0.87 -43.02 0.15
CA PRO A 73 -0.85 -44.10 1.11
C PRO A 73 0.19 -43.83 2.21
N GLN A 74 -0.24 -43.88 3.47
CA GLN A 74 0.64 -43.73 4.63
C GLN A 74 1.17 -45.10 5.08
N SER A 75 2.34 -45.11 5.72
CA SER A 75 2.82 -46.31 6.40
C SER A 75 1.92 -46.66 7.59
N PRO A 76 1.75 -47.94 7.92
CA PRO A 76 1.00 -48.32 9.12
C PRO A 76 1.81 -47.94 10.37
N TYR A 77 1.20 -47.16 11.25
CA TYR A 77 1.79 -46.78 12.54
C TYR A 77 0.94 -47.32 13.69
N SER A 78 1.57 -47.88 14.72
CA SER A 78 0.84 -48.21 15.95
C SER A 78 0.30 -46.97 16.65
N VAL A 79 1.03 -45.85 16.58
CA VAL A 79 0.56 -44.52 16.93
C VAL A 79 1.06 -43.57 15.85
N HIS A 80 0.16 -42.89 15.16
CA HIS A 80 0.52 -42.00 14.06
C HIS A 80 1.45 -40.86 14.56
N PRO A 81 2.50 -40.46 13.81
CA PRO A 81 3.44 -39.40 14.26
C PRO A 81 2.78 -38.08 14.66
N VAL A 82 1.67 -37.70 14.00
CA VAL A 82 0.86 -36.53 14.36
C VAL A 82 0.18 -36.67 15.74
N ALA A 83 -0.26 -37.87 16.11
CA ALA A 83 -0.81 -38.13 17.43
C ALA A 83 0.30 -38.06 18.50
N ILE A 84 1.49 -38.60 18.20
CA ILE A 84 2.67 -38.47 19.07
C ILE A 84 3.00 -36.99 19.30
N ASP A 85 3.08 -36.19 18.24
CA ASP A 85 3.33 -34.75 18.36
C ASP A 85 2.24 -34.05 19.18
N GLY A 86 0.97 -34.39 18.97
CA GLY A 86 -0.15 -33.93 19.81
C GLY A 86 0.02 -34.23 21.29
N CYS A 87 0.52 -35.42 21.62
CA CYS A 87 0.85 -35.81 22.97
C CYS A 87 1.99 -34.93 23.51
N LEU A 88 3.06 -34.69 22.76
CA LEU A 88 4.17 -33.81 23.19
C LEU A 88 3.68 -32.37 23.44
N GLN A 89 2.83 -31.86 22.55
CA GLN A 89 2.23 -30.54 22.69
C GLN A 89 1.41 -30.41 23.99
N SER A 90 0.91 -31.51 24.60
CA SER A 90 0.07 -31.44 25.81
C SER A 90 0.83 -30.92 27.04
N GLY A 91 2.16 -30.94 27.00
CA GLY A 91 3.01 -30.29 28.00
C GLY A 91 2.92 -28.77 28.02
N ALA A 92 2.44 -28.13 26.94
CA ALA A 92 2.48 -26.67 26.78
C ALA A 92 1.76 -25.92 27.90
N ALA A 93 0.56 -26.35 28.29
CA ALA A 93 -0.19 -25.65 29.33
C ALA A 93 0.50 -25.70 30.69
N SER A 94 1.03 -26.85 31.10
CA SER A 94 1.83 -26.98 32.33
C SER A 94 3.12 -26.18 32.27
N LEU A 95 3.75 -26.11 31.10
CA LEU A 95 5.00 -25.37 30.88
C LEU A 95 4.82 -23.85 31.07
N TRP A 96 3.63 -23.34 30.73
CA TRP A 96 3.26 -21.94 30.89
C TRP A 96 2.32 -21.69 32.09
N GLN A 97 2.37 -22.55 33.11
CA GLN A 97 1.61 -22.41 34.36
C GLN A 97 0.08 -22.28 34.16
N GLY A 98 -0.47 -22.86 33.10
CA GLY A 98 -1.87 -22.72 32.73
C GLY A 98 -2.27 -21.32 32.21
N ILE A 99 -1.32 -20.40 32.02
CA ILE A 99 -1.57 -19.01 31.64
C ILE A 99 -1.22 -18.80 30.15
N ARG A 100 -2.24 -18.77 29.29
CA ARG A 100 -2.08 -18.58 27.84
C ARG A 100 -1.38 -17.28 27.45
N SER A 101 -1.65 -16.19 28.18
CA SER A 101 -1.01 -14.89 27.93
C SER A 101 0.44 -14.80 28.38
N ALA A 102 0.94 -15.81 29.11
CA ALA A 102 2.33 -15.88 29.54
C ALA A 102 3.24 -16.56 28.50
N VAL A 103 2.66 -17.14 27.44
CA VAL A 103 3.42 -17.74 26.33
C VAL A 103 4.29 -16.66 25.68
N GLY A 104 5.59 -16.73 25.97
CA GLY A 104 6.54 -15.64 25.68
C GLY A 104 7.65 -16.00 24.68
N GLY A 105 7.61 -17.19 24.08
CA GLY A 105 8.59 -17.59 23.07
C GLY A 105 8.37 -19.01 22.53
N ALA A 106 8.93 -19.28 21.35
CA ALA A 106 8.95 -20.61 20.78
C ALA A 106 10.00 -21.49 21.48
N LEU A 107 9.55 -22.61 22.03
CA LEU A 107 10.33 -23.63 22.72
C LEU A 107 10.27 -24.95 21.94
N VAL A 108 11.38 -25.39 21.37
CA VAL A 108 11.42 -26.65 20.61
C VAL A 108 11.89 -27.80 21.48
N PRO A 109 11.27 -28.99 21.39
CA PRO A 109 11.79 -30.22 22.00
C PRO A 109 13.27 -30.43 21.66
N ALA A 110 14.05 -30.73 22.69
CA ALA A 110 15.51 -30.86 22.60
C ALA A 110 15.99 -32.26 23.00
N VAL A 111 15.50 -32.74 24.15
CA VAL A 111 15.89 -34.01 24.75
C VAL A 111 14.64 -34.65 25.34
N VAL A 112 14.54 -35.97 25.25
CA VAL A 112 13.55 -36.77 25.96
C VAL A 112 14.31 -37.81 26.78
N ASP A 113 14.12 -37.82 28.10
CA ASP A 113 14.82 -38.76 28.98
C ASP A 113 14.32 -40.19 28.76
N ASP A 114 12.99 -40.38 28.71
CA ASP A 114 12.35 -41.67 28.41
C ASP A 114 11.06 -41.47 27.61
N LEU A 115 10.92 -42.22 26.52
CA LEU A 115 9.71 -42.27 25.70
C LEU A 115 9.23 -43.72 25.61
N LEU A 116 8.05 -43.97 26.17
CA LEU A 116 7.35 -45.24 26.08
C LEU A 116 6.15 -45.09 25.14
N ILE A 117 6.12 -45.91 24.09
CA ILE A 117 4.97 -46.04 23.18
C ILE A 117 4.45 -47.47 23.31
N ASN A 118 3.20 -47.62 23.77
CA ASN A 118 2.58 -48.92 23.94
C ASN A 118 1.93 -49.34 22.62
N ALA A 119 2.68 -50.05 21.78
CA ALA A 119 2.21 -50.54 20.48
C ALA A 119 1.13 -51.62 20.65
N ARG A 120 -0.14 -51.20 20.73
CA ARG A 120 -1.33 -52.04 20.68
C ARG A 120 -2.28 -51.49 19.61
N ASP A 121 -3.48 -52.05 19.47
CA ASP A 121 -4.47 -51.66 18.47
C ASP A 121 -5.06 -50.25 18.75
N VAL A 122 -4.22 -49.22 18.69
CA VAL A 122 -4.57 -47.82 18.99
C VAL A 122 -5.48 -47.23 17.90
N ALA A 123 -5.59 -47.90 16.73
CA ALA A 123 -6.57 -47.55 15.69
C ALA A 123 -8.01 -47.53 16.23
N ALA A 124 -8.30 -48.27 17.31
CA ALA A 124 -9.60 -48.27 17.97
C ALA A 124 -9.81 -47.10 18.96
N VAL A 125 -8.79 -46.26 19.20
CA VAL A 125 -8.85 -45.13 20.16
C VAL A 125 -8.87 -43.82 19.37
N PRO A 126 -10.04 -43.21 19.11
CA PRO A 126 -10.10 -41.97 18.34
C PRO A 126 -9.64 -40.75 19.16
N VAL A 127 -9.84 -40.79 20.49
CA VAL A 127 -9.52 -39.71 21.43
C VAL A 127 -8.92 -40.31 22.69
N ALA A 128 -7.81 -39.73 23.15
CA ALA A 128 -7.12 -40.12 24.37
C ALA A 128 -7.07 -38.95 25.36
N VAL A 129 -6.89 -39.26 26.65
CA VAL A 129 -6.71 -38.26 27.70
C VAL A 129 -5.23 -38.13 28.02
N ALA A 130 -4.69 -36.93 27.88
CA ALA A 130 -3.34 -36.58 28.29
C ALA A 130 -3.35 -35.93 29.68
N ALA A 131 -2.45 -36.34 30.55
CA ALA A 131 -2.13 -35.69 31.81
C ALA A 131 -0.66 -35.28 31.77
N ALA A 132 -0.38 -34.00 31.98
CA ALA A 132 0.95 -33.45 31.87
C ALA A 132 1.33 -32.57 33.06
N SER A 133 2.61 -32.57 33.40
CA SER A 133 3.20 -31.71 34.41
C SER A 133 4.50 -31.10 33.90
N ALA A 134 4.92 -29.99 34.52
CA ALA A 134 6.21 -29.36 34.26
C ALA A 134 6.98 -29.17 35.57
N GLU A 135 8.23 -29.59 35.59
CA GLU A 135 9.11 -29.59 36.76
C GLU A 135 10.33 -28.72 36.51
N PHE A 136 10.74 -27.96 37.53
CA PHE A 136 11.88 -27.07 37.44
C PHE A 136 13.16 -27.91 37.38
N SER A 137 14.06 -27.59 36.44
CA SER A 137 15.32 -28.32 36.26
C SER A 137 16.30 -28.17 37.43
N GLY A 138 16.07 -27.22 38.35
CA GLY A 138 17.00 -26.85 39.40
C GLY A 138 18.08 -25.86 38.95
N VAL A 139 18.08 -25.47 37.68
CA VAL A 139 19.07 -24.58 37.06
C VAL A 139 18.36 -23.42 36.35
N GLY A 140 18.95 -22.23 36.41
CA GLY A 140 18.39 -21.02 35.78
C GLY A 140 17.30 -20.34 36.61
N SER A 141 16.55 -19.44 35.97
CA SER A 141 15.44 -18.73 36.61
C SER A 141 14.14 -19.56 36.60
N PRO A 142 13.44 -19.69 37.75
CA PRO A 142 12.09 -20.30 37.81
C PRO A 142 11.00 -19.52 37.04
N GLU A 143 11.28 -18.28 36.65
CA GLU A 143 10.33 -17.48 35.86
C GLU A 143 10.35 -17.86 34.37
N GLU A 144 11.43 -18.49 33.91
CA GLU A 144 11.62 -18.80 32.50
C GLU A 144 11.15 -20.22 32.17
N ALA A 145 10.21 -20.34 31.25
CA ALA A 145 9.62 -21.62 30.85
C ALA A 145 10.64 -22.65 30.31
N HIS A 146 11.75 -22.21 29.70
CA HIS A 146 12.77 -23.13 29.17
C HIS A 146 13.61 -23.83 30.26
N ASN A 147 13.57 -23.34 31.51
CA ASN A 147 14.24 -23.98 32.65
C ASN A 147 13.39 -25.10 33.29
N TYR A 148 12.26 -25.45 32.66
CA TYR A 148 11.39 -26.55 33.05
C TYR A 148 11.42 -27.65 31.98
N HIS A 149 11.20 -28.88 32.43
CA HIS A 149 10.95 -30.02 31.54
C HIS A 149 9.56 -30.60 31.83
N SER A 150 8.95 -31.24 30.84
CA SER A 150 7.60 -31.78 30.97
C SER A 150 7.57 -33.30 31.12
N HIS A 151 6.63 -33.80 31.92
CA HIS A 151 6.26 -35.21 31.99
C HIS A 151 4.84 -35.36 31.46
N ILE A 152 4.60 -36.37 30.63
CA ILE A 152 3.33 -36.54 29.92
C ILE A 152 2.92 -38.00 29.97
N GLN A 153 1.66 -38.27 30.32
CA GLN A 153 1.06 -39.60 30.27
C GLN A 153 -0.24 -39.53 29.50
N VAL A 154 -0.46 -40.47 28.59
CA VAL A 154 -1.63 -40.49 27.72
C VAL A 154 -2.31 -41.83 27.83
N PHE A 155 -3.62 -41.81 28.10
CA PHE A 155 -4.43 -42.98 28.41
C PHE A 155 -5.64 -43.07 27.49
N ASP A 156 -6.06 -44.29 27.19
CA ASP A 156 -7.39 -44.54 26.65
C ASP A 156 -8.43 -44.40 27.78
N PRO A 157 -9.37 -43.45 27.70
CA PRO A 157 -10.39 -43.26 28.74
C PRO A 157 -11.31 -44.47 28.92
N ALA A 158 -11.52 -45.28 27.88
CA ALA A 158 -12.43 -46.44 27.93
C ALA A 158 -11.75 -47.65 28.59
N SER A 159 -10.58 -48.06 28.09
CA SER A 159 -9.86 -49.22 28.64
C SER A 159 -8.97 -48.88 29.84
N LYS A 160 -8.75 -47.59 30.13
CA LYS A 160 -7.85 -47.07 31.18
C LYS A 160 -6.38 -47.40 30.99
N ARG A 161 -6.00 -47.87 29.80
CA ARG A 161 -4.64 -48.32 29.51
C ARG A 161 -3.73 -47.16 29.14
N LEU A 162 -2.47 -47.24 29.55
CA LEU A 162 -1.42 -46.34 29.09
C LEU A 162 -1.10 -46.57 27.61
N LEU A 163 -1.20 -45.51 26.81
CA LEU A 163 -0.90 -45.49 25.38
C LEU A 163 0.51 -44.94 25.12
N LEU A 164 0.85 -43.83 25.77
CA LEU A 164 2.13 -43.15 25.60
C LEU A 164 2.56 -42.51 26.92
N LYS A 165 3.85 -42.56 27.22
CA LYS A 165 4.46 -41.86 28.36
C LYS A 165 5.75 -41.18 27.92
N VAL A 166 5.89 -39.92 28.30
CA VAL A 166 7.09 -39.10 28.14
C VAL A 166 7.56 -38.71 29.53
N THR A 167 8.81 -39.01 29.84
CA THR A 167 9.48 -38.53 31.05
C THR A 167 10.59 -37.59 30.60
N GLY A 168 10.64 -36.39 31.18
CA GLY A 168 11.71 -35.43 30.92
C GLY A 168 11.77 -34.94 29.47
N LEU A 169 10.74 -34.23 29.00
CA LEU A 169 10.77 -33.48 27.74
C LEU A 169 11.40 -32.10 27.97
N TRP A 170 12.63 -31.93 27.51
CA TRP A 170 13.41 -30.70 27.61
C TRP A 170 13.25 -29.82 26.38
N TYR A 171 13.40 -28.50 26.54
CA TYR A 171 13.20 -27.54 25.47
C TYR A 171 14.37 -26.58 25.30
N HIS A 172 14.61 -26.15 24.06
CA HIS A 172 15.44 -24.98 23.75
C HIS A 172 14.57 -23.83 23.26
N LYS A 173 14.90 -22.61 23.71
CA LYS A 173 14.28 -21.40 23.19
C LYS A 173 14.85 -21.05 21.83
N LEU A 174 13.97 -20.77 20.87
CA LEU A 174 14.37 -20.19 19.59
C LEU A 174 14.38 -18.67 19.70
N ASP A 175 15.51 -18.07 19.32
CA ASP A 175 15.63 -16.63 19.15
C ASP A 175 14.99 -16.23 17.82
N ALA A 176 13.68 -15.96 17.84
CA ALA A 176 13.03 -15.34 16.70
C ALA A 176 13.39 -13.86 16.67
N SER A 177 14.05 -13.39 15.60
CA SER A 177 14.32 -11.96 15.41
C SER A 177 12.99 -11.19 15.45
N PRO A 178 12.82 -10.18 16.31
CA PRO A 178 11.60 -9.38 16.36
C PRO A 178 11.37 -8.54 15.10
N GLU A 179 12.40 -8.43 14.24
CA GLU A 179 12.41 -7.56 13.06
C GLU A 179 12.05 -8.31 11.77
N SER A 180 10.90 -8.99 11.71
CA SER A 180 10.36 -9.34 10.41
C SER A 180 9.71 -8.10 9.78
N PRO A 181 10.09 -7.69 8.55
CA PRO A 181 9.50 -6.51 7.88
C PRO A 181 7.97 -6.64 7.72
N GLU A 182 7.44 -7.85 7.74
CA GLU A 182 6.00 -8.16 7.70
C GLU A 182 5.22 -7.69 8.95
N ARG A 183 5.90 -7.34 10.06
CA ARG A 183 5.26 -6.84 11.29
C ARG A 183 5.20 -5.31 11.38
N GLN A 184 5.68 -4.59 10.37
CA GLN A 184 5.59 -3.13 10.39
C GLN A 184 4.16 -2.68 10.08
N HIS A 185 3.53 -2.00 11.03
CA HIS A 185 2.22 -1.39 10.80
C HIS A 185 2.38 -0.15 9.92
N THR A 186 1.63 -0.09 8.83
CA THR A 186 1.46 1.15 8.07
C THR A 186 0.41 2.01 8.77
N PHE A 187 0.79 3.21 9.18
CA PHE A 187 -0.15 4.19 9.72
C PHE A 187 -0.68 5.07 8.59
N MET A 188 -1.99 5.27 8.55
CA MET A 188 -2.66 6.13 7.57
C MET A 188 -3.28 7.34 8.25
N ARG A 189 -3.38 8.46 7.54
CA ARG A 189 -4.06 9.69 8.00
C ARG A 189 -5.11 10.10 6.99
N LEU A 190 -6.28 10.54 7.48
CA LEU A 190 -7.32 11.13 6.64
C LEU A 190 -6.89 12.52 6.17
N HIS A 191 -7.01 12.77 4.87
CA HIS A 191 -6.75 14.06 4.24
C HIS A 191 -7.88 14.44 3.29
N TRP A 192 -8.34 15.69 3.38
CA TRP A 192 -9.29 16.27 2.42
C TRP A 192 -8.53 16.84 1.23
N LYS A 193 -8.77 16.27 0.05
CA LYS A 193 -8.18 16.73 -1.22
C LYS A 193 -9.24 17.50 -2.04
N PRO A 194 -8.92 18.70 -2.56
CA PRO A 194 -9.83 19.44 -3.42
C PRO A 194 -9.99 18.74 -4.78
N GLN A 195 -11.09 19.04 -5.47
CA GLN A 195 -11.27 18.65 -6.87
C GLN A 195 -10.50 19.61 -7.79
N MET A 196 -9.81 19.10 -8.80
CA MET A 196 -9.04 19.86 -9.79
C MET A 196 -9.89 20.92 -10.51
N SER A 197 -11.15 20.60 -10.82
CA SER A 197 -12.09 21.54 -11.46
C SER A 197 -12.43 22.76 -10.59
N THR A 198 -12.29 22.64 -9.26
CA THR A 198 -12.63 23.70 -8.30
C THR A 198 -11.47 24.62 -7.95
N LEU A 199 -10.25 24.26 -8.35
CA LEU A 199 -9.06 25.08 -8.08
C LEU A 199 -9.08 26.34 -8.94
N SER A 200 -8.66 27.47 -8.36
CA SER A 200 -8.37 28.69 -9.11
C SER A 200 -7.07 28.56 -9.92
N ASP A 201 -6.90 29.39 -10.94
CA ASP A 201 -5.68 29.37 -11.78
C ASP A 201 -4.40 29.63 -10.96
N GLY A 202 -4.48 30.46 -9.91
CA GLY A 202 -3.37 30.68 -8.98
C GLY A 202 -3.03 29.42 -8.16
N GLN A 203 -4.03 28.64 -7.76
CA GLN A 203 -3.80 27.37 -7.06
C GLN A 203 -3.20 26.31 -7.99
N ILE A 204 -3.65 26.25 -9.25
CA ILE A 204 -3.10 25.35 -10.27
C ILE A 204 -1.62 25.68 -10.55
N ARG A 205 -1.26 26.97 -10.67
CA ARG A 205 0.14 27.38 -10.81
C ARG A 205 1.00 26.86 -9.65
N GLY A 206 0.47 26.89 -8.43
CA GLY A 206 1.14 26.35 -7.25
C GLY A 206 1.22 24.82 -7.17
N LEU A 207 0.50 24.05 -8.01
CA LEU A 207 0.62 22.58 -8.06
C LEU A 207 1.80 22.08 -8.90
N VAL A 208 2.22 22.89 -9.87
CA VAL A 208 3.27 22.54 -10.84
C VAL A 208 4.60 23.27 -10.53
N GLN A 209 4.56 24.25 -9.62
CA GLN A 209 5.74 24.88 -9.04
C GLN A 209 6.34 24.02 -7.92
N ALA A 210 7.38 23.25 -8.26
CA ALA A 210 8.56 22.91 -7.45
C ALA A 210 9.01 21.45 -7.72
N PRO A 211 10.18 21.22 -8.33
CA PRO A 211 10.95 20.02 -8.08
C PRO A 211 11.28 19.98 -6.57
N ARG A 212 10.86 18.94 -5.85
CA ARG A 212 11.31 18.71 -4.45
C ARG A 212 12.68 18.03 -4.38
N SER A 213 13.44 18.08 -5.46
CA SER A 213 14.79 17.59 -5.57
C SER A 213 15.76 18.77 -5.47
N LEU A 214 16.02 19.26 -4.24
CA LEU A 214 17.31 19.83 -3.77
C LEU A 214 17.26 20.55 -2.41
N GLN A 215 16.11 20.62 -1.71
CA GLN A 215 16.14 20.97 -0.29
C GLN A 215 16.59 19.75 0.53
N LYS A 216 17.90 19.68 0.84
CA LYS A 216 18.36 18.96 2.03
C LYS A 216 17.42 19.37 3.18
N PRO A 217 16.94 18.43 4.03
CA PRO A 217 16.20 18.81 5.22
C PRO A 217 17.14 19.71 6.03
N MET A 218 16.88 21.01 6.04
CA MET A 218 17.61 21.94 6.89
C MET A 218 17.27 21.54 8.33
N PRO A 219 18.25 21.10 9.14
CA PRO A 219 18.03 20.98 10.56
C PRO A 219 17.91 22.41 11.09
N HIS A 220 16.84 22.69 11.82
CA HIS A 220 16.52 23.98 12.44
C HIS A 220 15.82 25.01 11.54
N HIS A 221 14.52 24.81 11.33
CA HIS A 221 13.59 25.93 11.28
C HIS A 221 12.37 25.62 12.15
N ASP A 222 11.96 26.59 12.95
CA ASP A 222 10.90 26.52 13.96
C ASP A 222 9.65 25.75 13.51
N SER A 223 9.27 24.75 14.29
CA SER A 223 8.12 23.85 14.12
C SER A 223 6.75 24.52 14.34
N SER A 224 6.66 25.85 14.26
CA SER A 224 5.45 26.59 14.66
C SER A 224 4.49 26.92 13.50
N SER A 225 4.88 26.66 12.24
CA SER A 225 3.94 26.68 11.11
C SER A 225 3.72 25.26 10.59
N PRO A 226 2.48 24.75 10.55
CA PRO A 226 2.22 23.48 9.88
C PRO A 226 2.66 23.64 8.42
N SER A 227 3.60 22.81 7.98
CA SER A 227 3.92 22.70 6.55
C SER A 227 2.61 22.36 5.85
N ARG A 228 2.03 23.35 5.14
CA ARG A 228 0.79 23.16 4.40
C ARG A 228 1.13 22.20 3.29
N LYS A 229 0.84 20.90 3.46
CA LYS A 229 1.09 19.89 2.43
C LYS A 229 0.41 20.38 1.14
N GLN A 230 1.21 20.81 0.17
CA GLN A 230 0.75 21.06 -1.18
C GLN A 230 0.66 19.72 -1.88
N TRP A 231 -0.51 19.45 -2.45
CA TRP A 231 -0.79 18.26 -3.25
C TRP A 231 -0.11 18.41 -4.61
N THR A 232 0.35 17.31 -5.20
CA THR A 232 0.79 17.32 -6.59
C THR A 232 -0.41 17.21 -7.54
N LEU A 233 -0.23 17.61 -8.80
CA LEU A 233 -1.23 17.41 -9.85
C LEU A 233 -1.69 15.94 -9.91
N MET A 234 -0.75 15.00 -9.84
CA MET A 234 -1.01 13.57 -9.92
C MET A 234 -1.78 13.05 -8.68
N GLU A 235 -1.44 13.51 -7.48
CA GLU A 235 -2.14 13.14 -6.24
C GLU A 235 -3.62 13.55 -6.26
N LEU A 236 -3.96 14.65 -6.95
CA LEU A 236 -5.33 15.11 -7.12
C LEU A 236 -6.04 14.35 -8.24
N LEU A 237 -5.38 14.13 -9.38
CA LEU A 237 -5.95 13.36 -10.49
C LEU A 237 -6.23 11.90 -10.10
N LEU A 238 -5.33 11.24 -9.35
CA LEU A 238 -5.54 9.89 -8.82
C LEU A 238 -6.63 9.84 -7.75
N HIS A 239 -6.83 10.95 -7.01
CA HIS A 239 -7.92 11.05 -6.06
C HIS A 239 -9.28 11.17 -6.76
N GLU A 240 -9.35 11.86 -7.90
CA GLU A 240 -10.57 11.94 -8.71
C GLU A 240 -10.82 10.69 -9.55
N LYS A 241 -9.76 10.08 -10.08
CA LYS A 241 -9.80 8.94 -10.98
C LYS A 241 -8.84 7.85 -10.50
N HIS A 242 -9.41 6.82 -9.88
CA HIS A 242 -8.68 5.67 -9.35
C HIS A 242 -7.98 4.79 -10.42
N SER A 243 -8.30 4.96 -11.70
CA SER A 243 -7.63 4.28 -12.82
C SER A 243 -7.21 5.31 -13.87
N LEU A 244 -6.21 6.12 -13.55
CA LEU A 244 -5.77 7.22 -14.38
C LEU A 244 -5.05 6.70 -15.64
N ARG A 245 -5.47 7.16 -16.83
CA ARG A 245 -4.79 6.87 -18.10
C ARG A 245 -4.02 8.09 -18.58
N VAL A 246 -2.71 7.95 -18.62
CA VAL A 246 -1.76 9.02 -18.95
C VAL A 246 -0.99 8.63 -20.20
N VAL A 247 -1.02 9.49 -21.21
CA VAL A 247 -0.12 9.35 -22.38
C VAL A 247 0.76 10.59 -22.48
N GLU A 248 2.06 10.36 -22.63
CA GLU A 248 3.05 11.38 -22.93
C GLU A 248 3.47 11.27 -24.40
N PHE A 249 3.18 12.31 -25.19
CA PHE A 249 3.62 12.47 -26.56
C PHE A 249 4.85 13.37 -26.58
N SER A 250 5.89 12.93 -27.29
CA SER A 250 7.11 13.72 -27.44
C SER A 250 7.47 13.97 -28.90
N THR A 251 7.57 15.25 -29.28
CA THR A 251 8.03 15.66 -30.61
C THR A 251 9.54 15.96 -30.65
N LEU A 252 10.23 15.83 -29.51
CA LEU A 252 11.66 16.09 -29.39
C LEU A 252 12.47 15.04 -30.15
N PRO A 253 13.57 15.43 -30.81
CA PRO A 253 14.36 14.51 -31.61
C PRO A 253 15.22 13.56 -30.76
N PHE A 254 15.59 13.96 -29.54
CA PHE A 254 16.58 13.24 -28.73
C PHE A 254 16.50 13.57 -27.22
N GLU A 255 15.36 13.31 -26.58
CA GLU A 255 15.18 13.59 -25.15
C GLU A 255 14.57 12.40 -24.40
N GLU A 256 14.90 12.30 -23.11
CA GLU A 256 14.29 11.35 -22.19
C GLU A 256 12.86 11.78 -21.84
N SER A 257 12.01 10.83 -21.45
CA SER A 257 10.67 11.13 -20.94
C SER A 257 10.73 12.05 -19.70
N VAL A 258 10.21 13.27 -19.81
CA VAL A 258 10.20 14.24 -18.69
C VAL A 258 9.06 14.02 -17.70
N GLY A 259 8.13 13.09 -17.98
CA GLY A 259 7.06 12.71 -17.07
C GLY A 259 7.59 12.50 -15.65
N ARG A 260 8.76 11.85 -15.52
CA ARG A 260 9.42 11.63 -14.22
C ARG A 260 9.61 12.89 -13.38
N ALA A 261 10.06 14.00 -13.97
CA ALA A 261 10.36 15.25 -13.24
C ALA A 261 9.10 16.05 -12.91
N ILE A 262 8.05 15.94 -13.73
CA ILE A 262 6.74 16.56 -13.49
C ILE A 262 5.98 15.81 -12.40
N PHE A 263 6.26 14.53 -12.23
CA PHE A 263 5.64 13.64 -11.26
C PHE A 263 6.48 13.44 -9.98
N ASP A 264 7.41 14.35 -9.67
CA ASP A 264 8.35 14.20 -8.55
C ASP A 264 7.60 13.97 -7.21
N GLY A 265 7.65 12.72 -6.73
CA GLY A 265 7.05 12.24 -5.48
C GLY A 265 5.88 11.26 -5.68
N ASP A 266 6.17 9.96 -5.53
CA ASP A 266 5.19 8.91 -5.21
C ASP A 266 4.13 8.54 -6.26
N LEU A 267 4.53 8.27 -7.51
CA LEU A 267 3.75 7.32 -8.32
C LEU A 267 3.79 5.89 -7.74
N SER A 268 4.60 5.63 -6.70
CA SER A 268 4.51 4.45 -5.83
C SER A 268 3.11 4.29 -5.19
N LEU A 269 2.39 5.40 -4.92
CA LEU A 269 0.99 5.38 -4.48
C LEU A 269 0.01 4.95 -5.59
N GLY A 270 0.48 4.93 -6.84
CA GLY A 270 -0.28 4.59 -8.04
C GLY A 270 0.05 3.22 -8.61
N GLU A 271 0.83 2.37 -7.94
CA GLU A 271 1.08 1.00 -8.40
C GLU A 271 -0.26 0.27 -8.66
N GLY A 272 -0.55 0.03 -9.94
CA GLY A 272 -1.81 -0.56 -10.40
C GLY A 272 -2.94 0.42 -10.75
N ASN A 273 -2.89 1.66 -10.25
CA ASN A 273 -3.94 2.69 -10.42
C ASN A 273 -3.62 3.76 -11.47
N CYS A 274 -2.41 3.76 -12.02
CA CYS A 274 -2.00 4.62 -13.14
C CYS A 274 -1.50 3.78 -14.31
N LYS A 275 -2.11 3.94 -15.49
CA LYS A 275 -1.64 3.37 -16.75
C LYS A 275 -0.91 4.47 -17.52
N TYR A 276 0.41 4.38 -17.54
CA TYR A 276 1.28 5.34 -18.20
C TYR A 276 1.83 4.79 -19.51
N GLN A 277 1.77 5.59 -20.57
CA GLN A 277 2.29 5.23 -21.88
C GLN A 277 3.08 6.38 -22.51
N PHE A 278 4.29 6.11 -22.97
CA PHE A 278 5.17 7.06 -23.63
C PHE A 278 5.20 6.85 -25.15
N MET A 279 5.02 7.95 -25.90
CA MET A 279 4.81 8.02 -27.34
C MET A 279 5.78 9.01 -28.00
N PRO A 280 7.06 8.65 -28.18
CA PRO A 280 8.00 9.48 -28.91
C PRO A 280 7.77 9.42 -30.42
N LYS A 281 8.14 10.51 -31.11
CA LYS A 281 8.10 10.64 -32.57
C LYS A 281 9.04 9.69 -33.31
N ASN A 282 10.15 9.28 -32.70
CA ASN A 282 11.20 8.50 -33.37
C ASN A 282 11.79 7.38 -32.49
N LEU A 283 12.44 6.41 -33.15
CA LEU A 283 13.06 5.25 -32.50
C LEU A 283 14.23 5.63 -31.59
N ALA A 284 14.92 6.73 -31.89
CA ALA A 284 16.06 7.19 -31.10
C ALA A 284 15.63 7.61 -29.69
N SER A 285 14.58 8.42 -29.58
CA SER A 285 13.99 8.87 -28.31
C SER A 285 13.34 7.71 -27.54
N LEU A 286 12.74 6.74 -28.26
CA LEU A 286 12.25 5.50 -27.64
C LEU A 286 13.38 4.71 -26.98
N ARG A 287 14.51 4.54 -27.67
CA ARG A 287 15.68 3.83 -27.13
C ARG A 287 16.32 4.59 -25.97
N ALA A 288 16.46 5.91 -26.09
CA ALA A 288 17.01 6.75 -25.02
C ALA A 288 16.20 6.62 -23.72
N SER A 289 14.87 6.56 -23.83
CA SER A 289 13.98 6.48 -22.66
C SER A 289 13.78 5.07 -22.09
N GLN A 290 14.21 4.00 -22.80
CA GLN A 290 13.84 2.62 -22.44
C GLN A 290 14.44 2.18 -21.10
N ALA A 291 15.71 2.45 -20.87
CA ALA A 291 16.37 2.06 -19.62
C ALA A 291 15.76 2.82 -18.43
N LEU A 292 15.61 4.14 -18.57
CA LEU A 292 15.08 5.00 -17.51
C LEU A 292 13.64 4.66 -17.11
N LEU A 293 12.76 4.48 -18.11
CA LEU A 293 11.35 4.18 -17.87
C LEU A 293 11.15 2.76 -17.32
N SER A 294 11.92 1.77 -17.78
CA SER A 294 11.78 0.40 -17.27
C SER A 294 12.27 0.25 -15.82
N GLU A 295 13.29 1.01 -15.43
CA GLU A 295 13.76 1.09 -14.04
C GLU A 295 12.77 1.84 -13.14
N THR A 296 12.24 2.97 -13.61
CA THR A 296 11.40 3.86 -12.77
C THR A 296 9.94 3.40 -12.72
N TYR A 297 9.40 2.89 -13.83
CA TYR A 297 8.00 2.48 -13.98
C TYR A 297 7.89 1.18 -14.79
N PRO A 298 8.08 0.01 -14.15
CA PRO A 298 8.08 -1.28 -14.87
C PRO A 298 6.79 -1.57 -15.66
N GLN A 299 5.67 -0.94 -15.29
CA GLN A 299 4.37 -1.09 -15.94
C GLN A 299 4.14 -0.08 -17.09
N ALA A 300 5.08 0.82 -17.35
CA ALA A 300 4.97 1.81 -18.42
C ALA A 300 5.02 1.13 -19.80
N GLN A 301 4.11 1.53 -20.68
CA GLN A 301 4.13 1.10 -22.08
C GLN A 301 4.87 2.11 -22.94
N MET A 302 5.62 1.63 -23.93
CA MET A 302 6.35 2.49 -24.87
C MET A 302 6.06 2.05 -26.29
N ASN A 303 5.54 2.97 -27.11
CA ASN A 303 5.35 2.75 -28.54
C ASN A 303 5.72 4.02 -29.30
N MET A 304 6.06 3.91 -30.58
CA MET A 304 6.39 5.09 -31.38
C MET A 304 5.14 5.65 -32.05
N LEU A 305 4.93 6.96 -31.97
CA LEU A 305 3.85 7.66 -32.65
C LEU A 305 4.25 9.10 -32.96
N ASP A 306 4.32 9.44 -34.25
CA ASP A 306 4.51 10.83 -34.68
C ASP A 306 3.17 11.56 -34.71
N VAL A 307 2.84 12.21 -33.59
CA VAL A 307 1.54 12.89 -33.42
C VAL A 307 1.38 14.13 -34.31
N THR A 308 2.45 14.63 -34.93
CA THR A 308 2.40 15.84 -35.78
C THR A 308 1.90 15.57 -37.21
N LYS A 309 1.81 14.29 -37.60
CA LYS A 309 1.31 13.92 -38.93
C LYS A 309 -0.21 14.15 -39.03
N PRO A 310 -0.73 14.47 -40.23
CA PRO A 310 -2.17 14.48 -40.46
C PRO A 310 -2.74 13.06 -40.34
N ASP A 311 -3.93 12.94 -39.75
CA ASP A 311 -4.74 11.70 -39.67
C ASP A 311 -4.01 10.45 -39.13
N VAL A 312 -3.33 10.61 -37.99
CA VAL A 312 -2.63 9.51 -37.33
C VAL A 312 -3.62 8.47 -36.78
N GLY A 313 -3.30 7.19 -36.97
CA GLY A 313 -4.02 6.08 -36.36
C GLY A 313 -3.79 6.03 -34.84
N LEU A 314 -4.86 6.19 -34.06
CA LEU A 314 -4.81 6.24 -32.59
C LEU A 314 -5.10 4.88 -31.91
N SER A 315 -5.12 3.78 -32.66
CA SER A 315 -5.50 2.44 -32.16
C SER A 315 -4.54 1.87 -31.10
N MET A 316 -3.33 2.41 -31.00
CA MET A 316 -2.32 2.01 -30.01
C MET A 316 -2.46 2.75 -28.68
N LEU A 317 -3.34 3.76 -28.64
CA LEU A 317 -3.69 4.51 -27.43
C LEU A 317 -4.83 3.80 -26.69
N PRO A 318 -4.95 4.00 -25.36
CA PRO A 318 -6.15 3.60 -24.66
C PRO A 318 -7.37 4.38 -25.19
N ASP A 319 -8.55 3.74 -25.15
CA ASP A 319 -9.78 4.27 -25.77
C ASP A 319 -10.12 5.72 -25.38
N MET A 320 -9.75 6.16 -24.17
CA MET A 320 -9.91 7.55 -23.76
C MET A 320 -8.83 7.96 -22.75
N LEU A 321 -8.23 9.14 -22.91
CA LEU A 321 -7.20 9.68 -22.00
C LEU A 321 -7.80 10.54 -20.89
N ASP A 322 -7.22 10.45 -19.70
CA ASP A 322 -7.56 11.30 -18.56
C ASP A 322 -6.55 12.44 -18.40
N LEU A 323 -5.30 12.20 -18.78
CA LEU A 323 -4.23 13.19 -18.89
C LEU A 323 -3.42 12.92 -20.16
N ALA A 324 -3.23 13.95 -20.98
CA ALA A 324 -2.27 13.94 -22.06
C ALA A 324 -1.12 14.90 -21.73
N ILE A 325 0.12 14.49 -21.99
CA ILE A 325 1.30 15.35 -21.92
C ILE A 325 1.83 15.51 -23.33
N LEU A 326 2.06 16.75 -23.77
CA LEU A 326 2.61 17.07 -25.08
C LEU A 326 3.91 17.84 -24.90
N GLN A 327 5.04 17.17 -25.13
CA GLN A 327 6.36 17.79 -25.18
C GLN A 327 6.65 18.26 -26.60
N LEU A 328 6.94 19.56 -26.70
CA LEU A 328 7.18 20.27 -27.94
C LEU A 328 8.66 20.60 -28.07
N GLY A 329 9.30 20.04 -29.09
CA GLY A 329 10.54 20.57 -29.66
C GLY A 329 10.27 21.67 -30.70
N PRO A 330 11.28 22.01 -31.53
CA PRO A 330 11.09 22.83 -32.72
C PRO A 330 10.04 22.20 -33.65
N VAL A 331 8.86 22.82 -33.75
CA VAL A 331 7.75 22.33 -34.59
C VAL A 331 7.19 23.47 -35.44
N SER A 332 6.70 23.14 -36.65
CA SER A 332 6.00 24.12 -37.49
C SER A 332 4.59 24.41 -36.94
N SER A 333 4.01 25.55 -37.32
CA SER A 333 2.62 25.89 -36.99
C SER A 333 1.61 24.80 -37.44
N ALA A 334 1.85 24.20 -38.61
CA ALA A 334 1.01 23.13 -39.14
C ALA A 334 1.15 21.82 -38.33
N ASP A 335 2.37 21.45 -37.94
CA ASP A 335 2.65 20.28 -37.11
C ASP A 335 2.03 20.41 -35.72
N LEU A 336 2.10 21.59 -35.11
CA LEU A 336 1.48 21.86 -33.81
C LEU A 336 -0.04 21.74 -33.90
N ALA A 337 -0.65 22.29 -34.95
CA ALA A 337 -2.10 22.18 -35.16
C ALA A 337 -2.53 20.71 -35.31
N ASN A 338 -1.82 19.92 -36.11
CA ASN A 338 -2.07 18.49 -36.27
C ASN A 338 -1.91 17.73 -34.95
N ALA A 339 -0.84 18.02 -34.19
CA ALA A 339 -0.60 17.39 -32.90
C ALA A 339 -1.76 17.64 -31.93
N LEU A 340 -2.21 18.88 -31.79
CA LEU A 340 -3.31 19.22 -30.88
C LEU A 340 -4.64 18.58 -31.31
N VAL A 341 -4.93 18.52 -32.62
CA VAL A 341 -6.12 17.82 -33.14
C VAL A 341 -6.07 16.34 -32.79
N ASN A 342 -4.93 15.68 -33.03
CA ASN A 342 -4.76 14.26 -32.77
C ASN A 342 -4.84 13.93 -31.27
N VAL A 343 -4.18 14.73 -30.42
CA VAL A 343 -4.24 14.57 -28.96
C VAL A 343 -5.66 14.76 -28.45
N ARG A 344 -6.36 15.82 -28.91
CA ARG A 344 -7.75 16.09 -28.52
C ARG A 344 -8.68 14.93 -28.87
N ARG A 345 -8.51 14.28 -30.03
CA ARG A 345 -9.32 13.12 -30.44
C ARG A 345 -9.17 11.91 -29.51
N ALA A 346 -8.05 11.79 -28.80
CA ALA A 346 -7.80 10.70 -27.85
C ALA A 346 -8.27 11.02 -26.41
N MET A 347 -8.67 12.25 -26.12
CA MET A 347 -8.97 12.72 -24.76
C MET A 347 -10.43 12.55 -24.36
N THR A 348 -10.69 12.24 -23.07
CA THR A 348 -12.03 12.41 -22.50
C THR A 348 -12.44 13.89 -22.44
N PRO A 349 -13.76 14.22 -22.42
CA PRO A 349 -14.22 15.59 -22.23
C PRO A 349 -13.73 16.25 -20.93
N THR A 350 -13.38 15.46 -19.92
CA THR A 350 -12.89 15.93 -18.60
C THR A 350 -11.37 15.86 -18.47
N ALA A 351 -10.66 15.47 -19.53
CA ALA A 351 -9.22 15.30 -19.49
C ALA A 351 -8.47 16.62 -19.42
N TYR A 352 -7.26 16.54 -18.87
CA TYR A 352 -6.31 17.64 -18.88
C TYR A 352 -5.23 17.40 -19.93
N LEU A 353 -4.78 18.47 -20.58
CA LEU A 353 -3.62 18.49 -21.46
C LEU A 353 -2.53 19.33 -20.80
N LEU A 354 -1.36 18.75 -20.57
CA LEU A 354 -0.16 19.46 -20.14
C LEU A 354 0.77 19.64 -21.35
N VAL A 355 1.00 20.88 -21.76
CA VAL A 355 1.93 21.22 -22.85
C VAL A 355 3.23 21.72 -22.26
N LEU A 356 4.36 21.24 -22.79
CA LEU A 356 5.71 21.56 -22.35
C LEU A 356 6.57 21.94 -23.56
N GLY A 357 7.11 23.15 -23.65
CA GLY A 357 8.06 23.53 -24.72
C GLY A 357 7.80 24.90 -25.34
N THR A 358 8.78 25.39 -26.13
CA THR A 358 8.94 26.85 -26.40
C THR A 358 9.34 27.26 -27.81
N SER A 359 9.33 26.37 -28.81
CA SER A 359 9.90 26.71 -30.11
C SER A 359 8.99 26.34 -31.28
N LEU A 360 8.30 27.35 -31.80
CA LEU A 360 7.69 27.32 -33.13
C LEU A 360 8.74 27.79 -34.13
N VAL A 361 8.92 27.03 -35.21
CA VAL A 361 9.85 27.36 -36.28
C VAL A 361 9.10 27.32 -37.60
N ASP A 362 8.66 28.49 -38.07
CA ASP A 362 8.06 28.61 -39.40
C ASP A 362 9.13 28.97 -40.42
N VAL A 363 9.23 28.17 -41.49
CA VAL A 363 10.10 28.46 -42.64
C VAL A 363 9.34 29.41 -43.56
N THR A 364 9.81 30.64 -43.71
CA THR A 364 9.41 31.48 -44.84
C THR A 364 10.15 30.98 -46.08
N GLU A 365 9.43 30.42 -47.04
CA GLU A 365 9.97 30.15 -48.38
C GLU A 365 10.35 31.48 -49.04
N ASP A 366 11.61 31.87 -48.96
CA ASP A 366 12.13 32.95 -49.80
C ASP A 366 12.35 32.39 -51.22
N THR A 367 11.43 32.75 -52.12
CA THR A 367 11.53 32.53 -53.55
C THR A 367 12.82 33.13 -54.11
N GLY A 368 13.80 32.28 -54.46
CA GLY A 368 15.07 32.70 -55.03
C GLY A 368 15.79 31.62 -55.83
N SER A 369 15.32 31.42 -57.06
CA SER A 369 16.07 30.97 -58.26
C SER A 369 16.97 29.72 -58.18
N ALA A 370 16.53 28.68 -58.88
CA ALA A 370 17.31 27.51 -59.25
C ALA A 370 18.63 27.86 -59.95
N SER A 371 19.73 27.26 -59.50
CA SER A 371 20.90 26.99 -60.34
C SER A 371 21.48 25.63 -60.00
N VAL A 372 21.57 24.79 -61.02
CA VAL A 372 22.08 23.42 -61.03
C VAL A 372 23.61 23.47 -61.00
N ILE A 373 24.27 22.91 -59.98
CA ILE A 373 25.64 22.40 -60.11
C ILE A 373 25.80 21.11 -59.30
N SER A 374 26.25 20.07 -60.00
CA SER A 374 26.65 18.74 -59.52
C SER A 374 28.03 18.75 -58.86
N GLY A 375 28.24 17.93 -57.83
CA GLY A 375 29.58 17.45 -57.44
C GLY A 375 29.84 17.41 -55.92
N GLU A 376 29.90 16.18 -55.40
CA GLU A 376 30.67 15.61 -54.28
C GLU A 376 31.26 16.50 -53.15
N ASP A 377 30.97 16.04 -51.93
CA ASP A 377 31.69 16.10 -50.65
C ASP A 377 31.95 17.42 -49.89
N SER A 378 31.59 17.32 -48.60
CA SER A 378 32.06 18.03 -47.39
C SER A 378 31.49 19.40 -46.98
N ASP A 379 30.96 19.36 -45.75
CA ASP A 379 30.91 20.37 -44.68
C ASP A 379 30.05 21.65 -44.77
N SER A 380 29.30 21.85 -43.68
CA SER A 380 28.75 23.12 -43.16
C SER A 380 27.62 23.80 -43.94
N GLY A 381 26.49 23.11 -44.07
CA GLY A 381 25.21 23.77 -44.32
C GLY A 381 24.61 24.34 -43.03
N SER A 382 25.07 25.51 -42.59
CA SER A 382 24.33 26.33 -41.61
C SER A 382 23.06 26.83 -42.31
N SER A 383 21.95 26.11 -42.15
CA SER A 383 20.63 26.69 -42.41
C SER A 383 20.39 27.74 -41.32
N ASP A 384 20.53 29.02 -41.67
CA ASP A 384 20.24 30.14 -40.79
C ASP A 384 18.75 30.10 -40.39
N TRP A 385 18.47 29.44 -39.27
CA TRP A 385 17.19 29.52 -38.60
C TRP A 385 17.09 30.92 -37.96
N SER A 386 16.43 31.85 -38.64
CA SER A 386 16.08 33.12 -38.00
C SER A 386 15.04 32.84 -36.90
N MET A 387 15.50 32.86 -35.65
CA MET A 387 14.67 32.75 -34.45
C MET A 387 13.84 34.04 -34.32
N ILE A 388 12.68 34.09 -34.98
CA ILE A 388 11.72 35.19 -34.78
C ILE A 388 11.06 34.97 -33.42
N GLY A 389 11.46 35.78 -32.45
CA GLY A 389 10.91 35.75 -31.10
C GLY A 389 9.42 36.14 -31.07
N SER A 390 8.58 35.20 -30.62
CA SER A 390 7.45 35.39 -29.67
C SER A 390 6.55 34.14 -29.68
N SER A 391 7.03 33.03 -29.09
CA SER A 391 6.43 31.70 -29.25
C SER A 391 5.17 31.43 -28.41
N SER A 392 4.95 32.15 -27.31
CA SER A 392 4.00 31.72 -26.27
C SER A 392 2.55 32.13 -26.51
N SER A 393 2.32 33.31 -27.07
CA SER A 393 0.97 33.79 -27.42
C SER A 393 0.34 32.93 -28.52
N GLN A 394 1.16 32.42 -29.44
CA GLN A 394 0.71 31.57 -30.53
C GLN A 394 0.22 30.21 -30.02
N ILE A 395 0.95 29.56 -29.09
CA ILE A 395 0.52 28.28 -28.49
C ILE A 395 -0.83 28.44 -27.77
N LEU A 396 -1.02 29.56 -27.05
CA LEU A 396 -2.30 29.89 -26.41
C LEU A 396 -3.43 30.00 -27.44
N ASP A 397 -3.19 30.67 -28.57
CA ASP A 397 -4.17 30.81 -29.64
C ASP A 397 -4.50 29.48 -30.30
N PHE A 398 -3.50 28.61 -30.52
CA PHE A 398 -3.71 27.24 -31.01
C PHE A 398 -4.55 26.40 -30.05
N LEU A 399 -4.24 26.45 -28.74
CA LEU A 399 -5.02 25.73 -27.72
C LEU A 399 -6.48 26.20 -27.71
N ARG A 400 -6.72 27.52 -27.73
CA ARG A 400 -8.08 28.08 -27.80
C ARG A 400 -8.79 27.71 -29.10
N GLY A 401 -8.09 27.75 -30.23
CA GLY A 401 -8.59 27.32 -31.54
C GLY A 401 -9.01 25.85 -31.56
N GLN A 402 -8.40 25.02 -30.71
CA GLN A 402 -8.75 23.62 -30.50
C GLN A 402 -9.79 23.40 -29.39
N GLY A 403 -10.46 24.44 -28.90
CA GLY A 403 -11.59 24.33 -27.97
C GLY A 403 -11.20 24.09 -26.51
N PHE A 404 -9.93 24.30 -26.14
CA PHE A 404 -9.52 24.37 -24.74
C PHE A 404 -9.93 25.72 -24.16
N GLU A 405 -10.96 25.75 -23.31
CA GLU A 405 -11.51 26.98 -22.74
C GLU A 405 -10.70 27.47 -21.56
N ARG A 406 -10.23 26.54 -20.71
CA ARG A 406 -9.39 26.85 -19.56
C ARG A 406 -7.96 26.51 -19.91
N VAL A 407 -7.10 27.54 -19.99
CA VAL A 407 -5.67 27.39 -20.26
C VAL A 407 -4.90 28.20 -19.21
N VAL A 408 -4.14 27.51 -18.38
CA VAL A 408 -3.37 28.10 -17.28
C VAL A 408 -1.88 27.99 -17.62
N PRO A 409 -1.17 29.11 -17.86
CA PRO A 409 0.29 29.11 -17.94
C PRO A 409 0.89 28.74 -16.58
N LEU A 410 1.95 27.94 -16.59
CA LEU A 410 2.61 27.39 -15.40
C LEU A 410 4.06 27.84 -15.37
N ALA A 411 4.54 28.25 -14.20
CA ALA A 411 5.95 28.57 -13.99
C ALA A 411 6.73 27.32 -13.58
N GLN A 412 7.90 27.08 -14.19
CA GLN A 412 8.91 26.16 -13.68
C GLN A 412 10.19 26.95 -13.34
N GLU A 413 10.96 26.50 -12.35
CA GLU A 413 12.19 27.21 -11.92
C GLU A 413 13.23 27.35 -13.05
N SER A 414 13.18 26.46 -14.06
CA SER A 414 14.09 26.41 -15.20
C SER A 414 13.50 26.90 -16.53
N LEU A 415 12.20 27.22 -16.60
CA LEU A 415 11.51 27.64 -17.83
C LEU A 415 10.62 28.86 -17.57
N SER A 416 10.51 29.80 -18.51
CA SER A 416 9.64 30.97 -18.32
C SER A 416 8.17 30.54 -18.17
N GLU A 417 7.35 31.33 -17.47
CA GLU A 417 5.92 30.99 -17.22
C GLU A 417 5.09 30.74 -18.50
N ASP A 418 5.62 31.18 -19.63
CA ASP A 418 4.99 31.20 -20.94
C ASP A 418 5.33 29.96 -21.80
N THR A 419 5.79 28.88 -21.17
CA THR A 419 6.38 27.69 -21.84
C THR A 419 5.72 26.38 -21.43
N VAL A 420 4.93 26.41 -20.38
CA VAL A 420 4.19 25.27 -19.85
C VAL A 420 2.74 25.68 -19.67
N PHE A 421 1.81 24.89 -20.19
CA PHE A 421 0.39 25.18 -20.11
C PHE A 421 -0.39 23.97 -19.63
N LEU A 422 -1.27 24.16 -18.65
CA LEU A 422 -2.32 23.19 -18.34
C LEU A 422 -3.62 23.64 -19.00
N ALA A 423 -4.13 22.82 -19.90
CA ALA A 423 -5.33 23.10 -20.67
C ALA A 423 -6.44 22.07 -20.37
N GLN A 424 -7.69 22.51 -20.37
CA GLN A 424 -8.88 21.68 -20.20
C GLN A 424 -9.95 22.06 -21.22
N LEU A 425 -10.61 21.05 -21.78
CA LEU A 425 -11.80 21.24 -22.63
C LEU A 425 -12.94 21.84 -21.78
N SER A 426 -13.85 22.56 -22.43
CA SER A 426 -15.04 23.10 -21.77
C SER A 426 -15.74 22.01 -20.96
N SER A 427 -15.69 22.13 -19.63
CA SER A 427 -16.64 21.42 -18.81
C SER A 427 -17.99 22.06 -19.10
N ASP A 428 -18.95 21.27 -19.57
CA ASP A 428 -20.35 21.65 -19.63
C ASP A 428 -20.69 22.50 -18.39
N LYS A 429 -21.24 23.71 -18.59
CA LYS A 429 -21.54 24.69 -17.53
C LYS A 429 -22.62 24.21 -16.55
N THR A 430 -22.87 22.91 -16.51
CA THR A 430 -23.74 22.16 -15.62
C THR A 430 -22.98 21.61 -14.40
N ILE A 431 -21.79 22.12 -14.08
CA ILE A 431 -21.57 22.42 -12.67
C ILE A 431 -22.52 23.57 -12.36
N VAL A 432 -23.77 23.19 -12.07
CA VAL A 432 -24.58 23.93 -11.13
C VAL A 432 -23.69 24.04 -9.91
N SER A 433 -22.92 25.13 -9.82
CA SER A 433 -22.62 25.71 -8.54
C SER A 433 -24.00 25.73 -7.88
N PRO A 434 -24.28 24.91 -6.86
CA PRO A 434 -25.59 24.93 -6.21
C PRO A 434 -25.88 26.41 -5.99
N PRO A 435 -26.94 26.96 -6.61
CA PRO A 435 -27.06 28.40 -6.89
C PRO A 435 -26.71 29.10 -5.60
N LEU A 436 -25.52 29.72 -5.54
CA LEU A 436 -24.75 29.97 -4.31
C LEU A 436 -25.73 30.10 -3.15
N ALA A 437 -26.03 28.99 -2.45
CA ALA A 437 -27.28 28.88 -1.69
C ALA A 437 -27.45 30.19 -0.94
N THR A 438 -28.44 30.96 -1.39
CA THR A 438 -28.73 32.25 -0.80
C THR A 438 -28.92 31.92 0.66
N THR A 439 -28.02 32.44 1.49
CA THR A 439 -28.01 32.27 2.94
C THR A 439 -27.69 30.86 3.50
N SER A 440 -26.50 30.33 3.24
CA SER A 440 -25.87 29.41 4.21
C SER A 440 -24.78 30.17 4.97
N GLU A 441 -25.08 30.57 6.21
CA GLU A 441 -24.11 31.09 7.18
C GLU A 441 -23.22 29.91 7.62
N VAL A 442 -21.89 30.04 7.50
CA VAL A 442 -20.95 29.03 7.99
C VAL A 442 -20.64 29.36 9.44
N LYS A 443 -21.15 28.55 10.38
CA LYS A 443 -20.85 28.66 11.82
C LYS A 443 -19.76 27.65 12.18
N VAL A 444 -18.69 28.12 12.81
CA VAL A 444 -17.61 27.28 13.33
C VAL A 444 -17.84 27.09 14.83
N LEU A 445 -17.96 25.82 15.24
CA LEU A 445 -18.22 25.44 16.63
C LEU A 445 -16.98 24.86 17.28
N HIS A 446 -16.50 25.52 18.32
CA HIS A 446 -15.39 25.06 19.13
C HIS A 446 -15.92 24.18 20.28
N LEU A 447 -15.53 22.92 20.28
CA LEU A 447 -15.84 21.96 21.35
C LEU A 447 -14.94 22.16 22.59
N THR A 448 -13.80 22.84 22.41
CA THR A 448 -12.78 23.13 23.42
C THR A 448 -12.50 24.64 23.44
N PRO A 449 -12.26 25.24 24.62
CA PRO A 449 -12.02 26.69 24.75
C PRO A 449 -10.64 27.16 24.24
N GLU A 450 -9.74 26.23 23.93
CA GLU A 450 -8.40 26.53 23.45
C GLU A 450 -8.22 25.97 22.05
N ASP A 451 -8.46 26.78 21.01
CA ASP A 451 -7.96 26.47 19.67
C ASP A 451 -7.73 27.72 18.82
N LYS A 452 -6.72 27.65 17.95
CA LYS A 452 -6.26 28.72 17.05
C LYS A 452 -7.31 29.01 15.95
N PRO A 453 -7.31 30.22 15.34
CA PRO A 453 -8.40 30.67 14.46
C PRO A 453 -8.40 29.93 13.10
N LEU A 454 -9.12 28.81 13.04
CA LEU A 454 -9.41 28.02 11.83
C LEU A 454 -10.31 28.81 10.85
N VAL A 455 -11.01 29.82 11.35
CA VAL A 455 -11.88 30.73 10.59
C VAL A 455 -11.16 31.45 9.44
N LYS A 456 -9.88 31.80 9.60
CA LYS A 456 -9.10 32.39 8.51
C LYS A 456 -8.93 31.45 7.32
N GLN A 457 -8.94 30.12 7.56
CA GLN A 457 -8.80 29.12 6.51
C GLN A 457 -10.13 28.74 5.85
N LEU A 458 -11.25 28.96 6.56
CA LEU A 458 -12.61 28.73 6.08
C LEU A 458 -13.25 29.97 5.44
N ALA A 459 -12.56 31.12 5.48
CA ALA A 459 -13.00 32.35 4.82
C ALA A 459 -12.99 32.15 3.29
N ILE A 460 -14.17 32.06 2.70
CA ILE A 460 -14.38 32.07 1.25
C ILE A 460 -14.66 33.51 0.83
N ALA A 461 -14.21 33.92 -0.36
CA ALA A 461 -14.45 35.25 -0.89
C ALA A 461 -15.95 35.63 -0.80
N GLY A 462 -16.25 36.68 -0.04
CA GLY A 462 -17.61 37.23 0.13
C GLY A 462 -18.40 36.79 1.39
N LYS A 463 -17.87 35.90 2.24
CA LYS A 463 -18.54 35.51 3.51
C LYS A 463 -17.53 35.29 4.64
N ALA A 464 -17.73 35.96 5.77
CA ALA A 464 -16.97 35.73 7.00
C ALA A 464 -17.65 34.63 7.84
N PRO A 465 -16.95 33.54 8.23
CA PRO A 465 -17.49 32.56 9.17
C PRO A 465 -17.72 33.20 10.55
N SER A 466 -18.76 32.77 11.27
CA SER A 466 -19.00 33.20 12.67
C SER A 466 -18.55 32.11 13.66
N GLU A 467 -17.84 32.51 14.72
CA GLU A 467 -17.32 31.60 15.76
C GLU A 467 -18.30 31.47 16.92
N GLN A 468 -18.49 30.24 17.41
CA GLN A 468 -19.26 29.96 18.62
C GLN A 468 -18.56 28.90 19.48
N HIS A 469 -18.61 29.06 20.80
CA HIS A 469 -18.04 28.13 21.78
C HIS A 469 -19.17 27.42 22.54
N LEU A 470 -18.98 26.14 22.88
CA LEU A 470 -19.91 25.43 23.75
C LEU A 470 -19.88 25.99 25.19
N PRO A 471 -21.01 25.93 25.93
CA PRO A 471 -22.30 25.35 25.54
C PRO A 471 -23.17 26.31 24.71
N LEU A 472 -23.79 25.79 23.65
CA LEU A 472 -24.76 26.54 22.84
C LEU A 472 -26.14 26.54 23.50
N PRO A 473 -26.88 27.68 23.50
CA PRO A 473 -28.31 27.64 23.78
C PRO A 473 -29.03 26.84 22.69
N ALA A 474 -29.99 25.98 23.08
CA ALA A 474 -30.65 24.94 22.27
C ALA A 474 -31.37 25.40 20.98
N ALA A 475 -31.31 26.69 20.62
CA ALA A 475 -32.01 27.30 19.50
C ALA A 475 -31.08 27.95 18.43
N ALA A 476 -29.76 27.74 18.48
CA ALA A 476 -28.82 28.54 17.67
C ALA A 476 -28.52 28.00 16.24
N ILE A 477 -28.92 26.78 15.91
CA ILE A 477 -28.63 26.15 14.61
C ILE A 477 -29.94 26.01 13.83
N ALA A 478 -30.03 26.68 12.68
CA ALA A 478 -31.21 26.61 11.84
C ALA A 478 -31.39 25.18 11.28
N PRO A 479 -32.63 24.68 11.14
CA PRO A 479 -32.90 23.45 10.40
C PRO A 479 -32.25 23.52 9.00
N SER A 480 -31.67 22.40 8.55
CA SER A 480 -30.93 22.30 7.26
C SER A 480 -29.55 22.98 7.22
N SER A 481 -28.99 23.39 8.35
CA SER A 481 -27.59 23.85 8.42
C SER A 481 -26.61 22.69 8.20
N VAL A 482 -25.54 22.92 7.45
CA VAL A 482 -24.39 22.01 7.39
C VAL A 482 -23.50 22.31 8.59
N VAL A 483 -23.36 21.34 9.48
CA VAL A 483 -22.52 21.44 10.68
C VAL A 483 -21.23 20.67 10.45
N VAL A 484 -20.08 21.35 10.52
CA VAL A 484 -18.76 20.72 10.50
C VAL A 484 -18.25 20.63 11.93
N ILE A 485 -18.12 19.42 12.46
CA ILE A 485 -17.53 19.16 13.76
C ILE A 485 -16.05 18.85 13.54
N VAL A 486 -15.17 19.75 13.99
CA VAL A 486 -13.72 19.53 14.00
C VAL A 486 -13.36 19.09 15.41
N ASP A 487 -13.08 17.79 15.57
CA ASP A 487 -12.54 17.25 16.81
C ASP A 487 -11.03 17.07 16.65
N GLU A 488 -10.23 17.89 17.32
CA GLU A 488 -8.80 17.65 17.45
C GLU A 488 -8.59 16.59 18.53
N VAL A 489 -8.70 15.31 18.15
CA VAL A 489 -8.27 14.19 19.00
C VAL A 489 -6.74 14.11 18.98
N PHE A 490 -6.05 15.10 19.55
CA PHE A 490 -4.64 15.00 19.90
C PHE A 490 -4.34 15.78 21.18
N ARG A 491 -4.64 15.17 22.33
CA ARG A 491 -3.85 15.42 23.55
C ARG A 491 -2.81 14.31 23.66
N ARG A 492 -1.53 14.64 23.45
CA ARG A 492 -0.46 13.86 24.07
C ARG A 492 -0.26 14.38 25.51
N PRO A 493 -0.03 13.49 26.48
CA PRO A 493 0.32 13.87 27.85
C PRO A 493 1.64 14.61 27.95
#